data_AF-A0A8D6U717-F1
#
_entry.id   AF-A0A8D6U717-F1
#
_cell.length_a   1.000
_cell.length_b   1.000
_cell.length_c   1.000
_cell.angle_alpha   90.00
_cell.angle_beta   90.00
_cell.angle_gamma   90.00
#
_symmetry.space_group_name_H-M   'P 1'
#
loop_
_entity.id
_entity.type
_entity.pdbx_description
1 polymer ?
#
loop_
_entity_poly.entity_id
_entity_poly.type
_entity_poly.pdbx_seq_one_letter_code
_entity_poly.pdbx_strand_id
1 'polypeptide(L)'
;MNPKLFQSAEFYHRRYHNFATVLVIPMTLLVFFLLAFSLIGKKEITVTTLGSIRPTKVIAVVQSSSNNTVLTNNLSENKAVKKGDLLIQYSDKLEDSQLNAIQTQIERYERQQEALNQLKESLKQGQNLFADDDEFGYSATVERFLNQSQTITAQVSQSNQSVAKQEAGVNQANAAIANQIANLQTQASQYQEVKDAIQTDKTNVSGNNPYATTLNSYLSQIQTIDTQSSSTDNNSASKESLKNQFLTDLQGQIDSINTSISSLQTQAASNYSTGSYDTSATNQIESLRQQ
;
A
#
# COMPACT_ATOMS: atom_id res chain seq x y z
N MET A 1 -52.71 -2.59 -160.29
CA MET A 1 -51.38 -2.87 -159.70
C MET A 1 -50.67 -1.56 -159.45
N ASN A 2 -50.27 -1.29 -158.21
CA ASN A 2 -49.25 -0.28 -157.92
C ASN A 2 -48.11 -0.97 -157.15
N PRO A 3 -47.08 -1.49 -157.87
CA PRO A 3 -46.07 -2.40 -157.31
C PRO A 3 -45.00 -1.71 -156.45
N LYS A 4 -45.21 -0.45 -156.04
CA LYS A 4 -44.23 0.37 -155.30
C LYS A 4 -44.42 0.43 -153.79
N LEU A 5 -45.48 -0.18 -153.23
CA LEU A 5 -45.73 -0.18 -151.77
C LEU A 5 -45.09 -1.36 -151.03
N PHE A 6 -44.63 -2.39 -151.74
CA PHE A 6 -44.00 -3.58 -151.13
C PHE A 6 -42.46 -3.60 -151.20
N GLN A 7 -41.84 -2.57 -151.80
CA GLN A 7 -40.37 -2.45 -151.87
C GLN A 7 -39.71 -1.87 -150.59
N SER A 8 -40.50 -1.38 -149.62
CA SER A 8 -39.97 -0.72 -148.42
C SER A 8 -39.96 -1.60 -147.16
N ALA A 9 -40.68 -2.74 -147.16
CA ALA A 9 -40.68 -3.67 -146.03
C ALA A 9 -39.52 -4.68 -146.09
N GLU A 10 -39.06 -5.03 -147.30
CA GLU A 10 -38.00 -6.03 -147.49
C GLU A 10 -36.60 -5.47 -147.18
N PHE A 11 -36.38 -4.16 -147.38
CA PHE A 11 -35.09 -3.51 -147.10
C PHE A 11 -34.78 -3.43 -145.59
N TYR A 12 -35.82 -3.26 -144.75
CA TYR A 12 -35.64 -3.21 -143.30
C TYR A 12 -35.39 -4.59 -142.69
N HIS A 13 -35.90 -5.66 -143.30
CA HIS A 13 -35.75 -7.02 -142.77
C HIS A 13 -34.35 -7.61 -142.98
N ARG A 14 -33.58 -7.13 -143.98
CA ARG A 14 -32.25 -7.67 -144.30
C ARG A 14 -31.08 -7.03 -143.54
N ARG A 15 -31.25 -5.82 -142.96
CA ARG A 15 -30.16 -5.09 -142.26
C ARG A 15 -30.24 -5.14 -140.72
N TYR A 16 -31.43 -5.27 -140.13
CA TYR A 16 -31.63 -5.14 -138.67
C TYR A 16 -32.38 -6.30 -138.02
N HIS A 17 -32.24 -7.52 -138.56
CA HIS A 17 -32.94 -8.69 -138.03
C HIS A 17 -32.60 -9.01 -136.55
N ASN A 18 -31.44 -8.57 -136.04
CA ASN A 18 -30.98 -8.87 -134.67
C ASN A 18 -30.74 -7.62 -133.78
N PHE A 19 -31.07 -6.40 -134.21
CA PHE A 19 -30.71 -5.17 -133.45
C PHE A 19 -31.40 -5.09 -132.08
N ALA A 20 -32.68 -5.46 -132.02
CA ALA A 20 -33.43 -5.51 -130.77
C ALA A 20 -32.81 -6.51 -129.79
N THR A 21 -32.44 -7.70 -130.28
CA THR A 21 -31.84 -8.76 -129.45
C THR A 21 -30.45 -8.38 -128.94
N VAL A 22 -29.63 -7.74 -129.79
CA VAL A 22 -28.27 -7.28 -129.43
C VAL A 22 -28.29 -6.18 -128.37
N LEU A 23 -29.36 -5.38 -128.28
CA LEU A 23 -29.51 -4.33 -127.28
C LEU A 23 -30.23 -4.81 -126.00
N VAL A 24 -31.31 -5.59 -126.14
CA VAL A 24 -32.19 -5.97 -125.03
C VAL A 24 -31.54 -7.02 -124.13
N ILE A 25 -30.78 -7.98 -124.69
CA ILE A 25 -30.11 -9.02 -123.89
C ILE A 25 -29.07 -8.43 -122.92
N PRO A 26 -28.07 -7.63 -123.33
CA PRO A 26 -27.10 -7.09 -122.38
C PRO A 26 -27.75 -6.19 -121.34
N MET A 27 -28.82 -5.47 -121.71
CA MET A 27 -29.49 -4.56 -120.78
C MET A 27 -30.32 -5.31 -119.73
N THR A 28 -31.00 -6.39 -120.11
CA THR A 28 -31.69 -7.27 -119.16
C THR A 28 -30.70 -8.00 -118.25
N LEU A 29 -29.55 -8.45 -118.78
CA LEU A 29 -28.48 -9.08 -118.01
C LEU A 29 -27.85 -8.10 -117.00
N LEU A 30 -27.68 -6.83 -117.37
CA LEU A 30 -27.19 -5.77 -116.48
C LEU A 30 -28.16 -5.48 -115.34
N VAL A 31 -29.46 -5.40 -115.63
CA VAL A 31 -30.49 -5.21 -114.58
C VAL A 31 -30.51 -6.40 -113.62
N PHE A 32 -30.42 -7.63 -114.14
CA PHE A 32 -30.36 -8.83 -113.30
C PHE A 32 -29.07 -8.86 -112.45
N PHE A 33 -27.94 -8.43 -113.02
CA PHE A 33 -26.68 -8.30 -112.30
C PHE A 33 -26.76 -7.27 -111.17
N LEU A 34 -27.35 -6.09 -111.40
CA LEU A 34 -27.51 -5.07 -110.36
C LEU A 34 -28.45 -5.53 -109.24
N LEU A 35 -29.53 -6.26 -109.57
CA LEU A 35 -30.43 -6.88 -108.58
C LEU A 35 -29.69 -7.93 -107.74
N ALA A 36 -28.94 -8.82 -108.38
CA ALA A 36 -28.12 -9.80 -107.67
C ALA A 36 -27.05 -9.11 -106.81
N PHE A 37 -26.36 -8.10 -107.34
CA PHE A 37 -25.34 -7.35 -106.62
C PHE A 37 -25.91 -6.55 -105.44
N SER A 38 -27.12 -6.00 -105.54
CA SER A 38 -27.76 -5.31 -104.41
C SER A 38 -28.15 -6.27 -103.28
N LEU A 39 -28.47 -7.53 -103.59
CA LEU A 39 -28.78 -8.55 -102.59
C LEU A 39 -27.52 -9.12 -101.92
N ILE A 40 -26.40 -9.17 -102.64
CA ILE A 40 -25.14 -9.79 -102.18
C ILE A 40 -24.15 -8.73 -101.65
N GLY A 41 -24.28 -7.48 -102.09
CA GLY A 41 -23.39 -6.37 -101.78
C GLY A 41 -23.48 -5.97 -100.31
N LYS A 42 -22.46 -6.34 -99.54
CA LYS A 42 -22.33 -5.94 -98.14
C LYS A 42 -21.58 -4.61 -98.06
N LYS A 43 -22.22 -3.59 -97.49
CA LYS A 43 -21.56 -2.32 -97.17
C LYS A 43 -20.91 -2.44 -95.79
N GLU A 44 -19.59 -2.36 -95.73
CA GLU A 44 -18.88 -2.27 -94.45
C GLU A 44 -18.93 -0.82 -93.95
N ILE A 45 -19.39 -0.64 -92.72
CA ILE A 45 -19.34 0.64 -92.00
C ILE A 45 -18.41 0.45 -90.82
N THR A 46 -17.19 0.94 -90.96
CA THR A 46 -16.20 0.91 -89.87
C THR A 46 -16.29 2.21 -89.09
N VAL A 47 -16.59 2.11 -87.79
CA VAL A 47 -16.60 3.24 -86.87
C VAL A 47 -15.28 3.25 -86.10
N THR A 48 -14.41 4.21 -86.41
CA THR A 48 -13.14 4.39 -85.69
C THR A 48 -13.36 5.34 -84.52
N THR A 49 -13.27 4.83 -83.28
CA THR A 49 -13.35 5.64 -82.07
C THR A 49 -11.99 5.75 -81.39
N LEU A 50 -11.66 6.95 -80.89
CA LEU A 50 -10.48 7.16 -80.04
C LEU A 50 -10.79 6.73 -78.60
N GLY A 51 -10.17 5.66 -78.14
CA GLY A 51 -10.24 5.18 -76.76
C GLY A 51 -8.87 5.28 -76.08
N SER A 52 -8.83 5.67 -74.81
CA SER A 52 -7.64 5.62 -73.97
C SER A 52 -7.77 4.47 -72.97
N ILE A 53 -6.74 3.63 -72.86
CA ILE A 53 -6.68 2.57 -71.86
C ILE A 53 -6.32 3.23 -70.52
N ARG A 54 -7.24 3.13 -69.54
CA ARG A 54 -7.00 3.55 -68.15
C ARG A 54 -7.14 2.35 -67.21
N PRO A 55 -6.34 2.27 -66.14
CA PRO A 55 -6.48 1.23 -65.13
C PRO A 55 -7.88 1.22 -64.53
N THR A 56 -8.51 0.05 -64.42
CA THR A 56 -9.86 -0.12 -63.87
C THR A 56 -9.90 0.04 -62.34
N LYS A 57 -8.74 -0.02 -61.67
CA LYS A 57 -8.56 0.15 -60.23
C LYS A 57 -7.35 1.04 -59.95
N VAL A 58 -7.35 1.71 -58.80
CA VAL A 58 -6.23 2.54 -58.32
C VAL A 58 -4.95 1.71 -58.33
N ILE A 59 -3.87 2.28 -58.85
CA ILE A 59 -2.54 1.67 -58.82
C ILE A 59 -2.13 1.57 -57.35
N ALA A 60 -2.10 0.35 -56.82
CA ALA A 60 -1.59 0.12 -55.47
C ALA A 60 -0.08 0.42 -55.46
N VAL A 61 0.34 1.38 -54.63
CA VAL A 61 1.76 1.67 -54.44
C VAL A 61 2.28 0.71 -53.38
N VAL A 62 3.24 -0.13 -53.75
CA VAL A 62 3.96 -0.98 -52.80
C VAL A 62 4.99 -0.10 -52.11
N GLN A 63 4.77 0.19 -50.82
CA GLN A 63 5.70 0.95 -50.00
C GLN A 63 6.25 0.03 -48.91
N SER A 64 7.54 0.17 -48.63
CA SER A 64 8.15 -0.49 -47.48
C SER A 64 7.64 0.12 -46.18
N SER A 65 7.35 -0.71 -45.19
CA SER A 65 7.11 -0.29 -43.80
C SER A 65 8.40 -0.19 -42.97
N SER A 66 9.55 -0.57 -43.54
CA SER A 66 10.85 -0.62 -42.86
C SER A 66 11.97 -0.07 -43.76
N ASN A 67 13.07 0.39 -43.14
CA ASN A 67 14.30 0.82 -43.81
C ASN A 67 15.35 -0.30 -43.94
N ASN A 68 14.98 -1.56 -43.69
CA ASN A 68 15.87 -2.71 -43.80
C ASN A 68 16.42 -2.91 -45.23
N THR A 69 17.59 -3.53 -45.36
CA THR A 69 18.21 -3.81 -46.66
C THR A 69 17.39 -4.83 -47.45
N VAL A 70 17.22 -4.62 -48.77
CA VAL A 70 16.55 -5.59 -49.65
C VAL A 70 17.44 -6.81 -49.87
N LEU A 71 16.96 -8.00 -49.50
CA LEU A 71 17.63 -9.28 -49.77
C LEU A 71 17.23 -9.84 -51.14
N THR A 72 15.93 -9.88 -51.43
CA THR A 72 15.41 -10.37 -52.70
C THR A 72 14.45 -9.36 -53.32
N ASN A 73 14.61 -9.14 -54.62
CA ASN A 73 13.70 -8.31 -55.40
C ASN A 73 13.11 -9.17 -56.53
N ASN A 74 11.83 -9.50 -56.40
CA ASN A 74 11.08 -10.29 -57.37
C ASN A 74 10.25 -9.39 -58.30
N LEU A 75 10.40 -8.06 -58.24
CA LEU A 75 9.72 -7.13 -59.14
C LEU A 75 10.43 -7.06 -60.49
N SER A 76 9.64 -7.13 -61.55
CA SER A 76 10.08 -6.83 -62.91
C SER A 76 8.97 -6.06 -63.63
N GLU A 77 9.34 -5.28 -64.64
CA GLU A 77 8.36 -4.52 -65.42
C GLU A 77 7.30 -5.44 -66.03
N ASN A 78 6.03 -5.00 -66.00
CA ASN A 78 4.87 -5.73 -66.52
C ASN A 78 4.63 -7.12 -65.92
N LYS A 79 5.26 -7.45 -64.79
CA LYS A 79 4.99 -8.71 -64.07
C LYS A 79 3.58 -8.67 -63.50
N ALA A 80 2.75 -9.63 -63.92
CA ALA A 80 1.44 -9.83 -63.31
C ALA A 80 1.62 -10.44 -61.91
N VAL A 81 1.03 -9.79 -60.90
CA VAL A 81 1.13 -10.20 -59.49
C VAL A 81 -0.25 -10.31 -58.87
N LYS A 82 -0.40 -11.18 -57.89
CA LYS A 82 -1.62 -11.40 -57.12
C LYS A 82 -1.43 -10.89 -55.68
N LYS A 83 -2.54 -10.63 -54.99
CA LYS A 83 -2.53 -10.26 -53.57
C LYS A 83 -1.89 -11.40 -52.77
N GLY A 84 -0.84 -11.08 -52.01
CA GLY A 84 -0.10 -12.03 -51.19
C GLY A 84 1.21 -12.54 -51.81
N ASP A 85 1.51 -12.20 -53.08
CA ASP A 85 2.78 -12.57 -53.70
C ASP A 85 3.95 -11.82 -53.03
N LEU A 86 5.06 -12.53 -52.77
CA LEU A 86 6.28 -11.93 -52.24
C LEU A 86 7.00 -11.14 -53.34
N LEU A 87 6.93 -9.81 -53.25
CA LEU A 87 7.52 -8.90 -54.23
C LEU A 87 8.94 -8.48 -53.85
N ILE A 88 9.15 -8.11 -52.59
CA ILE A 88 10.44 -7.71 -52.05
C ILE A 88 10.59 -8.38 -50.69
N GLN A 89 11.76 -8.97 -50.42
CA GLN A 89 12.13 -9.45 -49.09
C GLN A 89 13.22 -8.55 -48.53
N TYR A 90 13.03 -8.12 -47.28
CA TYR A 90 14.01 -7.32 -46.56
C TYR A 90 14.85 -8.21 -45.63
N SER A 91 15.98 -7.69 -45.17
CA SER A 91 16.88 -8.38 -44.24
C SER A 91 16.33 -8.36 -42.82
N ASP A 92 16.15 -9.55 -42.23
CA ASP A 92 15.68 -9.75 -40.85
C ASP A 92 16.74 -9.45 -39.78
N LYS A 93 17.95 -9.01 -40.19
CA LYS A 93 19.07 -8.69 -39.27
C LYS A 93 18.81 -7.55 -38.27
N LEU A 94 17.58 -7.08 -38.16
CA LEU A 94 17.14 -6.07 -37.20
C LEU A 94 15.99 -6.56 -36.30
N GLU A 95 15.77 -7.87 -36.18
CA GLU A 95 14.74 -8.44 -35.31
C GLU A 95 15.30 -9.38 -34.23
N ASP A 96 16.24 -10.27 -34.52
CA ASP A 96 16.68 -11.28 -33.55
C ASP A 96 17.38 -10.71 -32.29
N SER A 97 18.27 -9.73 -32.45
CA SER A 97 18.98 -9.14 -31.30
C SER A 97 18.07 -8.28 -30.42
N GLN A 98 17.12 -7.57 -31.03
CA GLN A 98 16.13 -6.78 -30.31
C GLN A 98 15.10 -7.67 -29.62
N LEU A 99 14.67 -8.73 -30.30
CA LEU A 99 13.75 -9.72 -29.76
C LEU A 99 14.38 -10.45 -28.58
N ASN A 100 15.65 -10.85 -28.67
CA ASN A 100 16.38 -11.43 -27.54
C ASN A 100 16.54 -10.44 -26.37
N ALA A 101 16.82 -9.15 -26.64
CA ALA A 101 16.92 -8.13 -25.60
C ALA A 101 15.57 -7.91 -24.89
N ILE A 102 14.47 -7.84 -25.64
CA ILE A 102 13.10 -7.71 -25.11
C ILE A 102 12.74 -8.97 -24.30
N GLN A 103 13.02 -10.16 -24.80
CA GLN A 103 12.77 -11.42 -24.11
C GLN A 103 13.54 -11.50 -22.78
N THR A 104 14.83 -11.13 -22.78
CA THR A 104 15.64 -11.05 -21.55
C THR A 104 15.05 -10.06 -20.55
N GLN A 105 14.51 -8.94 -21.03
CA GLN A 105 13.89 -7.93 -20.18
C GLN A 105 12.56 -8.40 -19.59
N ILE A 106 11.74 -9.14 -20.36
CA ILE A 106 10.51 -9.78 -19.87
C ILE A 106 10.86 -10.77 -18.75
N GLU A 107 11.80 -11.68 -18.98
CA GLU A 107 12.21 -12.68 -17.98
C GLU A 107 12.75 -12.03 -16.70
N ARG A 108 13.52 -10.93 -16.83
CA ARG A 108 13.99 -10.16 -15.68
C ARG A 108 12.82 -9.54 -14.91
N TYR A 109 11.81 -9.00 -15.59
CA TYR A 109 10.64 -8.41 -14.92
C TYR A 109 9.76 -9.46 -14.24
N GLU A 110 9.62 -10.65 -14.83
CA GLU A 110 8.91 -11.78 -14.19
C GLU A 110 9.60 -12.20 -12.89
N ARG A 111 10.94 -12.39 -12.91
CA ARG A 111 11.70 -12.66 -11.69
C ARG A 111 11.59 -11.53 -10.66
N GLN A 112 11.63 -10.28 -11.11
CA GLN A 112 11.46 -9.12 -10.22
C GLN A 112 10.08 -9.10 -9.56
N GLN A 113 9.02 -9.45 -10.29
CA GLN A 113 7.67 -9.54 -9.76
C GLN A 113 7.56 -10.64 -8.70
N GLU A 114 8.16 -11.81 -8.93
CA GLU A 114 8.22 -12.88 -7.93
C GLU A 114 8.99 -12.45 -6.68
N ALA A 115 10.15 -11.81 -6.85
CA ALA A 115 10.95 -11.30 -5.74
C ALA A 115 10.19 -10.22 -4.94
N LEU A 116 9.46 -9.32 -5.58
CA LEU A 116 8.61 -8.34 -4.90
C LEU A 116 7.45 -8.98 -4.12
N ASN A 117 6.88 -10.08 -4.63
CA ASN A 117 5.86 -10.83 -3.89
C ASN A 117 6.47 -11.50 -2.65
N GLN A 118 7.68 -12.06 -2.76
CA GLN A 118 8.41 -12.60 -1.61
C GLN A 118 8.76 -11.51 -0.59
N LEU A 119 9.15 -10.31 -1.04
CA LEU A 119 9.37 -9.16 -0.16
C LEU A 119 8.10 -8.84 0.63
N LYS A 120 6.96 -8.74 -0.05
CA LYS A 120 5.67 -8.44 0.58
C LYS A 120 5.29 -9.49 1.63
N GLU A 121 5.48 -10.77 1.34
CA GLU A 121 5.20 -11.83 2.32
C GLU A 121 6.21 -11.85 3.46
N SER A 122 7.48 -11.59 3.19
CA SER A 122 8.52 -11.46 4.22
C SER A 122 8.20 -10.35 5.22
N LEU A 123 7.78 -9.18 4.73
CA LEU A 123 7.38 -8.04 5.57
C LEU A 123 6.10 -8.30 6.38
N LYS A 124 5.15 -9.06 5.84
CA LYS A 124 3.93 -9.46 6.55
C LYS A 124 4.21 -10.47 7.65
N GLN A 125 5.02 -11.49 7.35
CA GLN A 125 5.35 -12.56 8.30
C GLN A 125 6.39 -12.10 9.33
N GLY A 126 7.13 -11.01 9.06
CA GLY A 126 8.21 -10.57 9.92
C GLY A 126 9.41 -11.53 9.89
N GLN A 127 9.65 -12.17 8.74
CA GLN A 127 10.75 -13.10 8.54
C GLN A 127 11.32 -12.90 7.14
N ASN A 128 12.64 -13.01 7.00
CA ASN A 128 13.27 -13.02 5.69
C ASN A 128 13.03 -14.38 4.99
N LEU A 129 12.28 -14.37 3.89
CA LEU A 129 11.98 -15.57 3.09
C LEU A 129 12.90 -15.72 1.87
N PHE A 130 13.79 -14.75 1.64
CA PHE A 130 14.77 -14.82 0.56
C PHE A 130 15.90 -15.81 0.90
N ALA A 131 16.46 -16.42 -0.13
CA ALA A 131 17.73 -17.15 -0.02
C ALA A 131 18.92 -16.18 0.00
N ASP A 132 20.12 -16.69 0.29
CA ASP A 132 21.34 -15.89 0.50
C ASP A 132 21.79 -15.06 -0.73
N ASP A 133 21.31 -15.40 -1.95
CA ASP A 133 21.63 -14.66 -3.18
C ASP A 133 20.33 -14.19 -3.87
N ASP A 134 19.95 -12.94 -3.61
CA ASP A 134 18.81 -12.27 -4.22
C ASP A 134 19.28 -11.30 -5.31
N GLU A 135 18.89 -11.58 -6.56
CA GLU A 135 19.21 -10.78 -7.77
C GLU A 135 18.88 -9.28 -7.61
N PHE A 136 17.89 -8.93 -6.78
CA PHE A 136 17.38 -7.56 -6.63
C PHE A 136 17.71 -6.89 -5.29
N GLY A 137 18.30 -7.60 -4.33
CA GLY A 137 18.70 -7.06 -3.02
C GLY A 137 17.56 -6.69 -2.07
N TYR A 138 16.35 -7.21 -2.30
CA TYR A 138 15.21 -7.10 -1.39
C TYR A 138 15.42 -7.85 -0.07
N SER A 139 16.20 -8.93 -0.06
CA SER A 139 16.63 -9.62 1.17
C SER A 139 17.21 -8.64 2.21
N ALA A 140 18.17 -7.80 1.80
CA ALA A 140 18.77 -6.78 2.68
C ALA A 140 17.76 -5.71 3.15
N THR A 141 16.71 -5.47 2.37
CA THR A 141 15.62 -4.56 2.76
C THR A 141 14.79 -5.16 3.89
N VAL A 142 14.46 -6.45 3.81
CA VAL A 142 13.78 -7.18 4.89
C VAL A 142 14.65 -7.19 6.14
N GLU A 143 15.94 -7.53 6.03
CA GLU A 143 16.84 -7.54 7.19
C GLU A 143 16.91 -6.18 7.89
N ARG A 144 16.96 -5.09 7.13
CA ARG A 144 16.92 -3.73 7.69
C ARG A 144 15.62 -3.50 8.47
N PHE A 145 14.48 -3.87 7.89
CA PHE A 145 13.18 -3.77 8.55
C PHE A 145 13.13 -4.60 9.85
N LEU A 146 13.64 -5.83 9.84
CA LEU A 146 13.65 -6.71 11.02
C LEU A 146 14.55 -6.16 12.13
N ASN A 147 15.76 -5.74 11.80
CA ASN A 147 16.70 -5.15 12.75
C ASN A 147 16.13 -3.87 13.37
N GLN A 148 15.49 -3.03 12.57
CA GLN A 148 14.88 -1.79 13.05
C GLN A 148 13.64 -2.07 13.92
N SER A 149 12.81 -3.05 13.55
CA SER A 149 11.67 -3.51 14.36
C SER A 149 12.11 -4.07 15.72
N GLN A 150 13.20 -4.85 15.73
CA GLN A 150 13.80 -5.35 16.96
C GLN A 150 14.35 -4.21 17.82
N THR A 151 15.01 -3.22 17.20
CA THR A 151 15.54 -2.04 17.90
C THR A 151 14.41 -1.24 18.56
N ILE A 152 13.33 -0.96 17.83
CA ILE A 152 12.13 -0.29 18.36
C ILE A 152 11.57 -1.06 19.56
N THR A 153 11.40 -2.37 19.42
CA THR A 153 10.86 -3.23 20.48
C THR A 153 11.76 -3.20 21.72
N ALA A 154 13.07 -3.31 21.53
CA ALA A 154 14.05 -3.26 22.62
C ALA A 154 14.03 -1.91 23.34
N GLN A 155 13.94 -0.80 22.60
CA GLN A 155 13.90 0.55 23.17
C GLN A 155 12.63 0.77 24.01
N VAL A 156 11.47 0.38 23.50
CA VAL A 156 10.19 0.46 24.23
C VAL A 156 10.21 -0.43 25.47
N SER A 157 10.72 -1.67 25.35
CA SER A 157 10.86 -2.59 26.49
C SER A 157 11.80 -2.02 27.56
N GLN A 158 12.91 -1.39 27.16
CA GLN A 158 13.86 -0.78 28.09
C GLN A 158 13.26 0.42 28.83
N SER A 159 12.49 1.25 28.12
CA SER A 159 11.73 2.36 28.71
C SER A 159 10.74 1.85 29.76
N ASN A 160 9.91 0.87 29.38
CA ASN A 160 8.91 0.27 30.27
C ASN A 160 9.52 -0.43 31.47
N GLN A 161 10.67 -1.09 31.31
CA GLN A 161 11.40 -1.67 32.45
C GLN A 161 11.88 -0.59 33.42
N SER A 162 12.29 0.58 32.92
CA SER A 162 12.72 1.70 33.75
C SER A 162 11.55 2.28 34.55
N VAL A 163 10.37 2.40 33.93
CA VAL A 163 9.12 2.78 34.62
C VAL A 163 8.76 1.75 35.69
N ALA A 164 8.78 0.46 35.37
CA ALA A 164 8.47 -0.60 36.33
C ALA A 164 9.45 -0.61 37.53
N LYS A 165 10.75 -0.35 37.30
CA LYS A 165 11.75 -0.20 38.37
C LYS A 165 11.47 1.01 39.25
N GLN A 166 11.08 2.13 38.66
CA GLN A 166 10.69 3.33 39.40
C GLN A 166 9.45 3.05 40.27
N GLU A 167 8.41 2.43 39.72
CA GLU A 167 7.20 2.05 40.44
C GLU A 167 7.51 1.10 41.60
N ALA A 168 8.35 0.08 41.38
CA ALA A 168 8.78 -0.84 42.43
C ALA A 168 9.52 -0.11 43.56
N GLY A 169 10.42 0.81 43.23
CA GLY A 169 11.16 1.62 44.21
C GLY A 169 10.24 2.54 45.02
N VAL A 170 9.29 3.21 44.35
CA VAL A 170 8.27 4.04 45.01
C VAL A 170 7.40 3.21 45.96
N ASN A 171 6.92 2.06 45.50
CA ASN A 171 6.10 1.16 46.32
C ASN A 171 6.87 0.64 47.53
N GLN A 172 8.15 0.28 47.36
CA GLN A 172 9.00 -0.14 48.46
C GLN A 172 9.22 0.98 49.49
N ALA A 173 9.49 2.20 49.03
CA ALA A 173 9.63 3.37 49.89
C ALA A 173 8.33 3.68 50.65
N ASN A 174 7.18 3.64 49.97
CA ASN A 174 5.88 3.85 50.59
C ASN A 174 5.53 2.76 51.61
N ALA A 175 5.89 1.50 51.35
CA ALA A 175 5.75 0.42 52.32
C ALA A 175 6.64 0.61 53.56
N ALA A 176 7.88 1.10 53.39
CA ALA A 176 8.76 1.43 54.51
C ALA A 176 8.19 2.57 55.36
N ILE A 177 7.68 3.63 54.73
CA ILE A 177 7.01 4.75 55.41
C ILE A 177 5.76 4.25 56.16
N ALA A 178 4.94 3.42 55.53
CA ALA A 178 3.75 2.84 56.16
C ALA A 178 4.10 2.02 57.42
N ASN A 179 5.16 1.21 57.36
CA ASN A 179 5.66 0.48 58.53
C ASN A 179 6.12 1.42 59.65
N GLN A 180 6.81 2.51 59.31
CA GLN A 180 7.27 3.48 60.29
C GLN A 180 6.09 4.24 60.94
N ILE A 181 5.07 4.58 60.17
CA ILE A 181 3.82 5.16 60.68
C ILE A 181 3.14 4.16 61.63
N ALA A 182 3.03 2.88 61.27
CA ALA A 182 2.40 1.88 62.13
C ALA A 182 3.13 1.71 63.48
N ASN A 183 4.47 1.75 63.46
CA ASN A 183 5.28 1.72 64.69
C ASN A 183 5.03 2.96 65.57
N LEU A 184 5.00 4.15 64.96
CA LEU A 184 4.71 5.39 65.68
C LEU A 184 3.27 5.42 66.22
N GLN A 185 2.30 4.91 65.47
CA GLN A 185 0.91 4.78 65.95
C GLN A 185 0.81 3.84 67.15
N THR A 186 1.53 2.72 67.12
CA THR A 186 1.65 1.80 68.26
C THR A 186 2.24 2.51 69.47
N GLN A 187 3.32 3.29 69.26
CA GLN A 187 3.97 4.06 70.31
C GLN A 187 3.03 5.11 70.92
N ALA A 188 2.30 5.88 70.10
CA ALA A 188 1.31 6.84 70.54
C ALA A 188 0.20 6.18 71.36
N SER A 189 -0.28 5.01 70.93
CA SER A 189 -1.28 4.24 71.67
C SER A 189 -0.77 3.77 73.03
N GLN A 190 0.50 3.37 73.14
CA GLN A 190 1.11 2.95 74.39
C GLN A 190 1.28 4.11 75.38
N TYR A 191 1.66 5.30 74.89
CA TYR A 191 1.68 6.52 75.71
C TYR A 191 0.27 6.97 76.12
N GLN A 192 -0.70 6.89 75.22
CA GLN A 192 -2.09 7.21 75.49
C GLN A 192 -2.65 6.31 76.60
N GLU A 193 -2.32 5.02 76.59
CA GLU A 193 -2.72 4.11 77.65
C GLU A 193 -2.14 4.48 79.03
N VAL A 194 -0.86 4.87 79.10
CA VAL A 194 -0.25 5.36 80.34
C VAL A 194 -0.92 6.66 80.79
N LYS A 195 -1.20 7.57 79.86
CA LYS A 195 -1.90 8.83 80.13
C LYS A 195 -3.30 8.58 80.70
N ASP A 196 -4.06 7.67 80.08
CA ASP A 196 -5.40 7.28 80.52
C ASP A 196 -5.37 6.61 81.90
N ALA A 197 -4.35 5.78 82.16
CA ALA A 197 -4.16 5.16 83.48
C ALA A 197 -3.94 6.21 84.56
N ILE A 198 -3.09 7.22 84.32
CA ILE A 198 -2.89 8.35 85.24
C ILE A 198 -4.19 9.17 85.39
N GLN A 199 -4.88 9.47 84.29
CA GLN A 199 -6.11 10.25 84.30
C GLN A 199 -7.22 9.58 85.14
N THR A 200 -7.36 8.25 85.01
CA THR A 200 -8.40 7.44 85.65
C THR A 200 -7.96 6.75 86.93
N ASP A 201 -6.80 7.14 87.48
CA ASP A 201 -6.24 6.63 88.74
C ASP A 201 -6.07 5.09 88.77
N LYS A 202 -5.76 4.49 87.61
CA LYS A 202 -5.39 3.08 87.50
C LYS A 202 -3.95 2.87 87.96
N THR A 203 -3.70 1.70 88.52
CA THR A 203 -2.38 1.30 89.03
C THR A 203 -1.58 0.43 88.05
N ASN A 204 -2.16 0.10 86.90
CA ASN A 204 -1.52 -0.71 85.88
C ASN A 204 -1.93 -0.29 84.45
N VAL A 205 -1.13 -0.74 83.49
CA VAL A 205 -1.41 -0.70 82.05
C VAL A 205 -1.46 -2.14 81.51
N SER A 206 -2.04 -2.34 80.34
CA SER A 206 -2.18 -3.67 79.74
C SER A 206 -0.84 -4.23 79.26
N GLY A 207 -0.71 -5.55 79.38
CA GLY A 207 0.40 -6.31 78.80
C GLY A 207 1.80 -5.83 79.19
N ASN A 208 2.71 -5.85 78.21
CA ASN A 208 4.12 -5.51 78.35
C ASN A 208 4.40 -4.10 77.79
N ASN A 209 3.58 -3.11 78.16
CA ASN A 209 3.75 -1.73 77.71
C ASN A 209 5.11 -1.17 78.17
N PRO A 210 6.00 -0.76 77.23
CA PRO A 210 7.36 -0.33 77.56
C PRO A 210 7.41 0.95 78.41
N TYR A 211 6.32 1.72 78.47
CA TYR A 211 6.21 2.97 79.21
C TYR A 211 5.55 2.82 80.59
N ALA A 212 5.32 1.58 81.06
CA ALA A 212 4.77 1.30 82.38
C ALA A 212 5.62 1.89 83.53
N THR A 213 6.93 2.08 83.32
CA THR A 213 7.83 2.73 84.29
C THR A 213 7.45 4.18 84.58
N THR A 214 6.90 4.91 83.59
CA THR A 214 6.40 6.28 83.76
C THR A 214 5.21 6.31 84.71
N LEU A 215 4.27 5.36 84.57
CA LEU A 215 3.17 5.20 85.52
C LEU A 215 3.68 4.87 86.92
N ASN A 216 4.63 3.94 87.05
CA ASN A 216 5.20 3.57 88.34
C ASN A 216 5.93 4.73 89.03
N SER A 217 6.61 5.59 88.26
CA SER A 217 7.22 6.82 88.77
C SER A 217 6.18 7.80 89.32
N TYR A 218 5.08 8.00 88.59
CA TYR A 218 3.96 8.81 89.06
C TYR A 218 3.36 8.26 90.37
N LEU A 219 3.06 6.97 90.43
CA LEU A 219 2.51 6.31 91.64
C LEU A 219 3.46 6.45 92.84
N SER A 220 4.76 6.28 92.63
CA SER A 220 5.77 6.42 93.70
C SER A 220 5.84 7.84 94.24
N GLN A 221 5.75 8.85 93.37
CA GLN A 221 5.78 10.26 93.78
C GLN A 221 4.49 10.66 94.53
N ILE A 222 3.32 10.15 94.13
CA ILE A 222 2.08 10.30 94.88
C ILE A 222 2.21 9.68 96.28
N GLN A 223 2.77 8.48 96.39
CA GLN A 223 3.01 7.80 97.67
C GLN A 223 3.90 8.62 98.60
N THR A 224 4.96 9.26 98.07
CA THR A 224 5.83 10.12 98.88
C THR A 224 5.10 11.34 99.45
N ILE A 225 4.25 12.00 98.65
CA ILE A 225 3.40 13.12 99.08
C ILE A 225 2.45 12.68 100.20
N ASP A 226 1.92 11.45 100.12
CA ASP A 226 1.08 10.87 101.17
C ASP A 226 1.84 10.59 102.48
N THR A 227 3.11 10.20 102.41
CA THR A 227 3.93 9.87 103.60
C THR A 227 4.60 11.07 104.28
N GLN A 228 4.82 12.20 103.57
CA GLN A 228 5.60 13.33 104.08
C GLN A 228 4.80 14.46 104.75
N SER A 229 3.46 14.45 104.68
CA SER A 229 2.65 15.62 105.06
C SER A 229 1.51 15.27 106.02
N SER A 230 1.54 15.84 107.22
CA SER A 230 0.51 15.66 108.28
C SER A 230 -0.74 16.55 108.11
N SER A 231 -0.90 17.27 106.99
CA SER A 231 -2.06 18.15 106.73
C SER A 231 -2.74 17.83 105.38
N THR A 232 -4.04 17.51 105.44
CA THR A 232 -4.85 16.98 104.33
C THR A 232 -5.08 18.00 103.19
N ASP A 233 -5.09 19.30 103.48
CA ASP A 233 -5.43 20.33 102.49
C ASP A 233 -4.30 20.68 101.51
N ASN A 234 -3.02 20.63 101.93
CA ASN A 234 -1.88 20.91 101.04
C ASN A 234 -1.56 19.73 100.09
N ASN A 235 -1.85 18.49 100.51
CA ASN A 235 -1.58 17.31 99.70
C ASN A 235 -2.43 17.24 98.43
N SER A 236 -3.68 17.70 98.47
CA SER A 236 -4.60 17.65 97.33
C SER A 236 -4.12 18.50 96.15
N ALA A 237 -3.67 19.73 96.43
CA ALA A 237 -3.14 20.63 95.39
C ALA A 237 -1.81 20.14 94.80
N SER A 238 -0.91 19.58 95.64
CA SER A 238 0.36 19.02 95.17
C SER A 238 0.18 17.76 94.32
N LYS A 239 -0.76 16.88 94.67
CA LYS A 239 -1.11 15.70 93.87
C LYS A 239 -1.69 16.09 92.52
N GLU A 240 -2.59 17.07 92.50
CA GLU A 240 -3.20 17.57 91.28
C GLU A 240 -2.17 18.24 90.36
N SER A 241 -1.26 19.05 90.92
CA SER A 241 -0.16 19.64 90.16
C SER A 241 0.77 18.58 89.56
N LEU A 242 1.12 17.54 90.34
CA LEU A 242 1.94 16.43 89.86
C LEU A 242 1.25 15.63 88.75
N LYS A 243 -0.04 15.32 88.93
CA LYS A 243 -0.87 14.64 87.93
C LYS A 243 -0.89 15.44 86.63
N ASN A 244 -1.16 16.73 86.69
CA ASN A 244 -1.16 17.61 85.52
C ASN A 244 0.21 17.71 84.83
N GLN A 245 1.31 17.67 85.60
CA GLN A 245 2.66 17.65 85.03
C GLN A 245 2.89 16.39 84.17
N PHE A 246 2.57 15.20 84.70
CA PHE A 246 2.70 13.95 83.94
C PHE A 246 1.75 13.88 82.74
N LEU A 247 0.51 14.34 82.90
CA LEU A 247 -0.45 14.39 81.79
C LEU A 247 0.02 15.32 80.66
N THR A 248 0.61 16.47 81.00
CA THR A 248 1.16 17.42 80.02
C THR A 248 2.37 16.85 79.31
N ASP A 249 3.29 16.20 80.03
CA ASP A 249 4.47 15.57 79.44
C ASP A 249 4.08 14.43 78.48
N LEU A 250 3.18 13.54 78.91
CA LEU A 250 2.67 12.45 78.06
C LEU A 250 1.92 12.98 76.83
N GLN A 251 1.13 14.05 76.99
CA GLN A 251 0.48 14.70 75.86
C GLN A 251 1.51 15.28 74.88
N GLY A 252 2.57 15.92 75.38
CA GLY A 252 3.66 16.43 74.55
C GLY A 252 4.38 15.33 73.74
N GLN A 253 4.59 14.14 74.34
CA GLN A 253 5.14 12.98 73.64
C GLN A 253 4.21 12.49 72.51
N ILE A 254 2.90 12.39 72.80
CA ILE A 254 1.89 11.97 71.82
C ILE A 254 1.80 12.97 70.66
N ASP A 255 1.81 14.27 70.95
CA ASP A 255 1.75 15.32 69.92
C ASP A 255 2.99 15.35 69.03
N SER A 256 4.18 15.11 69.61
CA SER A 256 5.43 14.95 68.85
C SER A 256 5.37 13.74 67.90
N ILE A 257 4.83 12.61 68.37
CA ILE A 257 4.62 11.42 67.55
C ILE A 257 3.61 11.69 66.43
N ASN A 258 2.47 12.33 66.75
CA ASN A 258 1.44 12.67 65.76
C ASN A 258 1.96 13.63 64.68
N THR A 259 2.82 14.58 65.07
CA THR A 259 3.51 15.48 64.13
C THR A 259 4.44 14.70 63.20
N SER A 260 5.17 13.72 63.75
CA SER A 260 6.06 12.84 62.97
C SER A 260 5.27 11.92 62.02
N ILE A 261 4.11 11.42 62.43
CA ILE A 261 3.21 10.66 61.55
C ILE A 261 2.71 11.54 60.40
N SER A 262 2.27 12.77 60.70
CA SER A 262 1.75 13.70 59.69
C SER A 262 2.81 14.07 58.64
N SER A 263 4.06 14.27 59.05
CA SER A 263 5.16 14.55 58.12
C SER A 263 5.46 13.35 57.23
N LEU A 264 5.49 12.13 57.78
CA LEU A 264 5.65 10.89 57.02
C LEU A 264 4.50 10.62 56.04
N GLN A 265 3.25 10.92 56.43
CA GLN A 265 2.10 10.82 55.53
C GLN A 265 2.21 11.80 54.35
N THR A 266 2.67 13.02 54.62
CA THR A 266 2.94 14.02 53.57
C THR A 266 4.05 13.53 52.64
N GLN A 267 5.11 12.95 53.20
CA GLN A 267 6.21 12.38 52.42
C GLN A 267 5.73 11.23 51.53
N ALA A 268 4.93 10.31 52.05
CA ALA A 268 4.33 9.22 51.27
C ALA A 268 3.44 9.75 50.13
N ALA A 269 2.61 10.76 50.40
CA ALA A 269 1.76 11.38 49.39
C ALA A 269 2.56 12.06 48.27
N SER A 270 3.75 12.59 48.59
CA SER A 270 4.66 13.19 47.59
C SER A 270 5.46 12.16 46.78
N ASN A 271 5.45 10.89 47.19
CA ASN A 271 6.25 9.84 46.59
C ASN A 271 5.40 9.01 45.61
N TYR A 272 5.46 9.38 44.32
CA TYR A 272 4.74 8.72 43.24
C TYR A 272 5.62 8.52 42.01
N SER A 273 5.30 7.50 41.21
CA SER A 273 5.94 7.29 39.91
C SER A 273 5.36 8.28 38.89
N THR A 274 6.25 8.91 38.10
CA THR A 274 5.88 9.81 37.01
C THR A 274 6.06 9.19 35.62
N GLY A 275 6.65 7.98 35.57
CA GLY A 275 6.84 7.25 34.33
C GLY A 275 5.52 6.84 33.69
N SER A 276 5.46 6.87 32.37
CA SER A 276 4.32 6.37 31.58
C SER A 276 4.79 5.23 30.70
N TYR A 277 4.00 4.17 30.62
CA TYR A 277 4.30 3.03 29.76
C TYR A 277 4.16 3.41 28.29
N ASP A 278 5.22 3.16 27.52
CA ASP A 278 5.25 3.33 26.08
C ASP A 278 4.60 2.10 25.41
N THR A 279 3.59 2.37 24.57
CA THR A 279 2.83 1.37 23.80
C THR A 279 2.96 1.61 22.29
N SER A 280 3.88 2.47 21.87
CA SER A 280 4.01 2.93 20.48
C SER A 280 4.71 1.93 19.55
N ALA A 281 5.39 0.90 20.09
CA ALA A 281 6.18 -0.06 19.31
C ALA A 281 5.42 -0.62 18.10
N THR A 282 4.20 -1.12 18.29
CA THR A 282 3.38 -1.69 17.22
C THR A 282 3.10 -0.68 16.11
N ASN A 283 2.74 0.55 16.47
CA ASN A 283 2.43 1.60 15.49
C ASN A 283 3.69 2.07 14.74
N GLN A 284 4.84 2.13 15.41
CA GLN A 284 6.11 2.46 14.78
C GLN A 284 6.55 1.37 13.80
N ILE A 285 6.43 0.10 14.17
CA ILE A 285 6.73 -1.04 13.29
C ILE A 285 5.78 -1.07 12.09
N GLU A 286 4.50 -0.77 12.28
CA GLU A 286 3.53 -0.67 11.19
C GLU A 286 3.87 0.44 10.20
N SER A 287 4.23 1.63 10.71
CA SER A 287 4.72 2.75 9.88
C SER A 287 5.99 2.35 9.12
N LEU A 288 6.90 1.62 9.77
CA LEU A 288 8.12 1.13 9.14
C LEU A 288 7.84 0.16 7.99
N ARG A 289 6.79 -0.67 8.09
CA ARG A 289 6.40 -1.62 7.04
C ARG A 289 5.84 -0.92 5.80
N GLN A 290 5.31 0.29 5.94
CA GLN A 290 4.69 1.06 4.86
C GLN A 290 5.67 1.97 4.10
N GLN A 291 6.90 2.15 4.61
CA GLN A 291 7.98 2.92 3.97
C GLN A 291 8.70 2.09 2.92
#